data_AF-A0A3S2VN72-F1
#
_entry.id   AF-A0A3S2VN72-F1
#
_cell.length_a   1.000
_cell.length_b   1.000
_cell.length_c   1.000
_cell.angle_alpha   90.00
_cell.angle_beta   90.00
_cell.angle_gamma   90.00
#
_symmetry.space_group_name_H-M   'P 1'
#
loop_
_entity.id
_entity.type
_entity.pdbx_description
1 polymer ?
#
loop_
_entity_poly.entity_id
_entity_poly.type
_entity_poly.pdbx_seq_one_letter_code
_entity_poly.pdbx_strand_id
1 'polypeptide(L)'
;MPMMLGGLGPAGALTRNDLSGVGLAPGPAARAPLGARFTEALGGRGATLAEAVAGRPSLLLPVDYACRNVCDPMLSVGAAALVASGLAPGTEFRLVTLGLAPVDESATARTMVSEQVGATGLLDATAVLTGGGEAVAAVTGAIGYRYRHDPETGSYAHPAGGVVLTPDGRVARVISPLAMTPRDLRLALVEAGEGRVGSLADRLVLLCYGFDPKQGVYTPLIRRILAAAGAATVAGIAVLVLVLHRRTRAAG
;
A
#
# COMPACT_ATOMS: atom_id res chain seq x y z
N MET A 1 -41.65 15.35 -39.59
CA MET A 1 -40.38 15.70 -38.90
C MET A 1 -40.64 16.84 -37.92
N PRO A 2 -40.70 16.57 -36.61
CA PRO A 2 -40.29 17.55 -35.61
C PRO A 2 -38.98 17.09 -34.96
N MET A 3 -38.03 18.03 -34.88
CA MET A 3 -36.71 17.86 -34.27
C MET A 3 -36.85 17.61 -32.77
N MET A 4 -36.23 16.52 -32.30
CA MET A 4 -35.94 16.28 -30.89
C MET A 4 -34.80 17.21 -30.47
N LEU A 5 -35.12 18.27 -29.73
CA LEU A 5 -34.13 18.97 -28.92
C LEU A 5 -33.78 18.07 -27.73
N GLY A 6 -32.64 17.38 -27.82
CA GLY A 6 -32.02 16.70 -26.68
C GLY A 6 -31.55 17.74 -25.67
N GLY A 7 -32.29 17.88 -24.57
CA GLY A 7 -31.87 18.68 -23.43
C GLY A 7 -30.65 18.05 -22.77
N LEU A 8 -29.52 18.75 -22.81
CA LEU A 8 -28.43 18.54 -21.84
C LEU A 8 -29.02 18.83 -20.45
N GLY A 9 -29.19 17.78 -19.64
CA GLY A 9 -29.50 17.93 -18.22
C GLY A 9 -28.35 18.64 -17.48
N PRO A 10 -28.63 19.32 -16.36
CA PRO A 10 -27.59 19.97 -15.57
C PRO A 10 -26.59 18.92 -15.08
N ALA A 11 -25.30 19.26 -15.08
CA ALA A 11 -24.26 18.45 -14.45
C ALA A 11 -24.49 18.43 -12.94
N GLY A 12 -25.34 17.53 -12.47
CA GLY A 12 -25.67 17.34 -11.06
C GLY A 12 -24.65 16.46 -10.33
N ALA A 13 -24.67 16.55 -9.02
CA ALA A 13 -23.82 15.86 -8.06
C ALA A 13 -23.84 14.36 -8.32
N LEU A 14 -22.74 13.71 -7.95
CA LEU A 14 -22.59 12.27 -8.14
C LEU A 14 -23.78 11.51 -7.57
N THR A 15 -24.44 10.73 -8.44
CA THR A 15 -25.54 9.86 -8.03
C THR A 15 -24.99 8.64 -7.29
N ARG A 16 -25.85 7.93 -6.56
CA ARG A 16 -25.49 6.64 -5.95
C ARG A 16 -24.98 5.62 -6.99
N ASN A 17 -25.44 5.71 -8.23
CA ASN A 17 -24.98 4.86 -9.31
C ASN A 17 -23.56 5.23 -9.76
N ASP A 18 -23.22 6.52 -9.78
CA ASP A 18 -21.86 7.00 -10.10
C ASP A 18 -20.84 6.55 -9.05
N LEU A 19 -21.25 6.53 -7.78
CA LEU A 19 -20.43 6.05 -6.67
C LEU A 19 -20.23 4.52 -6.67
N SER A 20 -21.10 3.74 -7.30
CA SER A 20 -20.95 2.28 -7.40
C SER A 20 -19.72 1.85 -8.20
N GLY A 21 -19.21 2.73 -9.07
CA GLY A 21 -17.99 2.51 -9.85
C GLY A 21 -16.69 2.91 -9.14
N VAL A 22 -16.78 3.56 -7.97
CA VAL A 22 -15.62 3.99 -7.17
C VAL A 22 -15.14 2.82 -6.32
N GLY A 23 -13.84 2.52 -6.37
CA GLY A 23 -13.31 1.38 -5.64
C GLY A 23 -11.84 1.10 -5.90
N LEU A 24 -11.26 0.24 -5.07
CA LEU A 24 -9.87 -0.20 -5.16
C LEU A 24 -9.83 -1.73 -5.20
N ALA A 25 -9.60 -2.26 -6.39
CA ALA A 25 -9.56 -3.70 -6.65
C ALA A 25 -8.47 -4.02 -7.69
N PRO A 26 -7.19 -4.09 -7.27
CA PRO A 26 -6.11 -4.50 -8.15
C PRO A 26 -6.31 -5.93 -8.63
N GLY A 27 -6.01 -6.18 -9.92
CA GLY A 27 -5.92 -7.54 -10.46
C GLY A 27 -4.69 -8.30 -9.93
N PRO A 28 -4.63 -9.63 -10.11
CA PRO A 28 -3.53 -10.47 -9.59
C PRO A 28 -2.15 -10.14 -10.19
N ALA A 29 -2.11 -9.50 -11.36
CA ALA A 29 -0.90 -9.03 -12.03
C ALA A 29 -0.79 -7.49 -12.06
N ALA A 30 -1.52 -6.78 -11.18
CA ALA A 30 -1.53 -5.33 -11.13
C ALA A 30 -0.12 -4.77 -10.92
N ARG A 31 0.29 -3.89 -11.83
CA ARG A 31 1.61 -3.26 -11.83
C ARG A 31 1.48 -1.83 -12.34
N ALA A 32 1.89 -0.88 -11.51
CA ALA A 32 1.95 0.51 -11.88
C ALA A 32 3.02 0.73 -12.98
N PRO A 33 2.70 1.45 -14.07
CA PRO A 33 3.64 1.75 -15.13
C PRO A 33 4.73 2.71 -14.62
N LEU A 34 5.92 2.17 -14.32
CA LEU A 34 7.03 2.95 -13.77
C LEU A 34 7.54 4.06 -14.71
N GLY A 35 7.32 3.92 -16.02
CA GLY A 35 7.66 4.94 -17.02
C GLY A 35 6.69 6.12 -17.09
N ALA A 36 5.57 6.08 -16.35
CA ALA A 36 4.60 7.17 -16.31
C ALA A 36 5.24 8.45 -15.75
N ARG A 37 4.98 9.59 -16.40
CA ARG A 37 5.61 10.89 -16.11
C ARG A 37 4.62 11.84 -15.45
N PHE A 38 5.11 12.56 -14.44
CA PHE A 38 4.37 13.50 -13.61
C PHE A 38 5.21 14.74 -13.35
N THR A 39 4.59 15.81 -12.83
CA THR A 39 5.31 16.88 -12.15
C THR A 39 5.54 16.45 -10.70
N GLU A 40 6.80 16.43 -10.26
CA GLU A 40 7.15 16.25 -8.85
C GLU A 40 7.13 17.63 -8.16
N ALA A 41 6.14 17.82 -7.29
CA ALA A 41 5.77 19.14 -6.79
C ALA A 41 6.79 19.72 -5.81
N LEU A 42 7.50 18.89 -5.03
CA LEU A 42 8.48 19.38 -4.05
C LEU A 42 9.75 19.93 -4.74
N GLY A 43 10.24 19.22 -5.76
CA GLY A 43 11.42 19.57 -6.55
C GLY A 43 11.13 20.44 -7.77
N GLY A 44 9.86 20.63 -8.14
CA GLY A 44 9.44 21.50 -9.24
C GLY A 44 9.91 21.03 -10.63
N ARG A 45 10.06 19.71 -10.83
CA ARG A 45 10.56 19.13 -12.09
C ARG A 45 9.72 17.94 -12.53
N GLY A 46 9.80 17.62 -13.82
CA GLY A 46 9.28 16.35 -14.32
C GLY A 46 10.00 15.16 -13.67
N ALA A 47 9.24 14.12 -13.31
CA ALA A 47 9.77 12.86 -12.78
C ALA A 47 8.95 11.68 -13.30
N THR A 48 9.57 10.51 -13.34
CA THR A 48 8.86 9.25 -13.59
C THR A 48 8.41 8.60 -12.28
N LEU A 49 7.42 7.71 -12.33
CA LEU A 49 7.06 6.89 -11.18
C LEU A 49 8.25 6.03 -10.70
N ALA A 50 9.12 5.58 -11.62
CA ALA A 50 10.36 4.90 -11.28
C ALA A 50 11.26 5.74 -10.37
N GLU A 51 11.43 7.02 -10.69
CA GLU A 51 12.21 7.97 -9.89
C GLU A 51 11.55 8.25 -8.54
N ALA A 52 10.22 8.34 -8.50
CA ALA A 52 9.48 8.57 -7.25
C ALA A 52 9.62 7.41 -6.25
N VAL A 53 9.54 6.18 -6.76
CA VAL A 53 9.71 4.93 -6.00
C VAL A 53 11.18 4.64 -5.70
N ALA A 54 12.10 5.16 -6.53
CA ALA A 54 13.56 5.08 -6.35
C ALA A 54 14.09 3.65 -6.11
N GLY A 55 13.45 2.64 -6.70
CA GLY A 55 13.80 1.23 -6.52
C GLY A 55 13.57 0.67 -5.11
N ARG A 56 12.67 1.27 -4.34
CA ARG A 56 12.35 0.87 -2.96
C ARG A 56 10.86 0.50 -2.84
N PRO A 57 10.46 -0.31 -1.85
CA PRO A 57 9.05 -0.46 -1.52
C PRO A 57 8.41 0.90 -1.24
N SER A 58 7.19 1.12 -1.70
CA SER A 58 6.56 2.43 -1.52
C SER A 58 5.08 2.33 -1.16
N LEU A 59 4.64 3.15 -0.22
CA LEU A 59 3.22 3.41 -0.02
C LEU A 59 2.79 4.49 -1.04
N LEU A 60 1.99 4.09 -2.02
CA LEU A 60 1.34 5.00 -2.97
C LEU A 60 -0.04 5.38 -2.44
N LEU A 61 -0.26 6.67 -2.22
CA LEU A 61 -1.54 7.25 -1.82
C LEU A 61 -2.07 8.12 -2.96
N PRO A 62 -3.17 7.72 -3.63
CA PRO A 62 -3.89 8.62 -4.52
C PRO A 62 -4.63 9.68 -3.69
N VAL A 63 -4.45 10.95 -4.03
CA VAL A 63 -4.86 12.10 -3.22
C VAL A 63 -5.56 13.12 -4.10
N ASP A 64 -6.70 13.63 -3.62
CA ASP A 64 -7.25 14.90 -4.08
C ASP A 64 -6.64 16.02 -3.22
N TYR A 65 -5.68 16.77 -3.77
CA TYR A 65 -4.93 17.78 -3.01
C TYR A 65 -5.78 18.98 -2.57
N ALA A 66 -6.98 19.16 -3.14
CA ALA A 66 -7.94 20.16 -2.70
C ALA A 66 -8.80 19.68 -1.51
N CYS A 67 -8.84 18.37 -1.23
CA CYS A 67 -9.70 17.79 -0.19
C CYS A 67 -9.09 17.90 1.22
N ARG A 68 -9.57 18.87 2.02
CA ARG A 68 -9.12 19.08 3.40
C ARG A 68 -9.81 18.21 4.46
N ASN A 69 -10.91 17.56 4.11
CA ASN A 69 -11.73 16.85 5.11
C ASN A 69 -11.27 15.41 5.36
N VAL A 70 -10.81 14.72 4.32
CA VAL A 70 -10.48 13.28 4.37
C VAL A 70 -9.04 13.01 3.96
N CYS A 71 -8.53 13.68 2.92
CA CYS A 71 -7.16 13.45 2.46
C CYS A 71 -6.12 13.97 3.46
N ASP A 72 -6.34 15.14 4.07
CA ASP A 72 -5.46 15.69 5.11
C ASP A 72 -5.23 14.68 6.27
N PRO A 73 -6.27 14.21 6.99
CA PRO A 73 -6.06 13.28 8.10
C PRO A 73 -5.54 11.92 7.63
N MET A 74 -5.93 11.43 6.44
CA MET A 74 -5.40 10.17 5.91
C MET A 74 -3.89 10.27 5.65
N LEU A 75 -3.42 11.37 5.06
CA LEU A 75 -2.01 11.60 4.80
C LEU A 75 -1.22 11.74 6.10
N SER A 76 -1.75 12.47 7.07
CA SER A 76 -1.16 12.63 8.41
C SER A 76 -1.02 11.30 9.15
N VAL A 77 -2.10 10.50 9.20
CA VAL A 77 -2.10 9.17 9.85
C VAL A 77 -1.12 8.23 9.14
N GLY A 78 -1.12 8.22 7.80
CA GLY A 78 -0.18 7.41 7.02
C GLY A 78 1.28 7.78 7.28
N ALA A 79 1.59 9.07 7.29
CA ALA A 79 2.94 9.57 7.60
C ALA A 79 3.37 9.20 9.02
N ALA A 80 2.52 9.44 10.02
CA ALA A 80 2.82 9.09 11.41
C ALA A 80 3.03 7.57 11.58
N ALA A 81 2.19 6.75 10.94
CA ALA A 81 2.31 5.30 10.99
C ALA A 81 3.60 4.80 10.30
N LEU A 82 4.01 5.42 9.19
CA LEU A 82 5.28 5.12 8.52
C LEU A 82 6.48 5.43 9.42
N VAL A 83 6.50 6.56 10.12
CA VAL A 83 7.57 6.87 11.09
C VAL A 83 7.58 5.86 12.23
N ALA A 84 6.42 5.60 12.83
CA ALA A 84 6.29 4.67 13.94
C ALA A 84 6.52 3.19 13.54
N SER A 85 6.58 2.88 12.24
CA SER A 85 6.88 1.54 11.74
C SER A 85 8.30 1.09 12.13
N GLY A 86 9.21 2.03 12.38
CA GLY A 86 10.62 1.77 12.68
C GLY A 86 11.45 1.36 11.47
N LEU A 87 10.91 1.46 10.25
CA LEU A 87 11.69 1.35 9.01
C LEU A 87 12.40 2.68 8.73
N ALA A 88 13.57 2.63 8.10
CA ALA A 88 14.33 3.81 7.73
C ALA A 88 13.69 4.53 6.53
N PRO A 89 13.15 5.76 6.67
CA PRO A 89 12.58 6.50 5.56
C PRO A 89 13.61 6.82 4.49
N GLY A 90 13.23 6.70 3.23
CA GLY A 90 14.13 6.93 2.11
C GLY A 90 15.15 5.80 1.94
N THR A 91 15.49 5.07 3.02
CA THR A 91 16.18 3.78 3.24
C THR A 91 15.50 2.51 2.70
N GLU A 92 14.40 2.23 3.38
CA GLU A 92 13.67 0.99 3.36
C GLU A 92 12.30 1.17 2.71
N PHE A 93 11.82 2.41 2.64
CA PHE A 93 10.57 2.73 1.96
C PHE A 93 10.57 4.16 1.39
N ARG A 94 9.58 4.40 0.53
CA ARG A 94 9.18 5.72 0.03
C ARG A 94 7.70 5.96 0.31
N LEU A 95 7.32 7.21 0.58
CA LEU A 95 5.94 7.66 0.48
C LEU A 95 5.75 8.31 -0.89
N VAL A 96 4.76 7.90 -1.66
CA VAL A 96 4.45 8.51 -2.95
C VAL A 96 3.00 8.97 -2.90
N THR A 97 2.77 10.27 -3.06
CA THR A 97 1.42 10.80 -3.24
C THR A 97 1.17 11.03 -4.73
N LEU A 98 -0.04 10.69 -5.19
CA LEU A 98 -0.45 10.80 -6.58
C LEU A 98 -1.72 11.63 -6.69
N GLY A 99 -1.61 12.83 -7.25
CA GLY A 99 -2.75 13.69 -7.54
C GLY A 99 -3.76 13.03 -8.48
N LEU A 100 -5.03 13.05 -8.10
CA LEU A 100 -6.12 12.53 -8.94
C LEU A 100 -6.53 13.50 -10.05
N ALA A 101 -6.30 14.80 -9.84
CA ALA A 101 -6.58 15.83 -10.81
C ALA A 101 -5.64 15.69 -12.03
N PRO A 102 -6.16 15.86 -13.27
CA PRO A 102 -5.34 15.75 -14.48
C PRO A 102 -4.44 16.98 -14.70
N VAL A 103 -4.71 18.06 -13.96
CA VAL A 103 -4.00 19.34 -14.01
C VAL A 103 -2.87 19.38 -12.99
N ASP A 104 -1.89 20.24 -13.23
CA ASP A 104 -0.81 20.48 -12.29
C ASP A 104 -1.33 21.34 -11.12
N GLU A 105 -1.24 20.79 -9.91
CA GLU A 105 -1.65 21.45 -8.66
C GLU A 105 -0.47 21.52 -7.67
N SER A 106 0.76 21.63 -8.18
CA SER A 106 1.99 21.57 -7.38
C SER A 106 2.02 22.53 -6.19
N ALA A 107 1.41 23.72 -6.30
CA ALA A 107 1.32 24.64 -5.17
C ALA A 107 0.44 24.07 -4.04
N THR A 108 -0.78 23.67 -4.36
CA THR A 108 -1.74 23.07 -3.42
C THR A 108 -1.21 21.77 -2.81
N ALA A 109 -0.59 20.93 -3.65
CA ALA A 109 0.01 19.66 -3.24
C ALA A 109 1.16 19.86 -2.26
N ARG A 110 2.06 20.83 -2.53
CA ARG A 110 3.15 21.18 -1.61
C ARG A 110 2.63 21.63 -0.26
N THR A 111 1.64 22.52 -0.23
CA THR A 111 1.04 23.00 1.02
C THR A 111 0.50 21.83 1.83
N MET A 112 -0.39 21.01 1.26
CA MET A 112 -0.98 19.85 1.94
C MET A 112 0.09 18.92 2.50
N VAL A 113 1.05 18.51 1.67
CA VAL A 113 2.08 17.54 2.07
C VAL A 113 3.02 18.14 3.12
N SER A 114 3.39 19.42 3.00
CA SER A 114 4.22 20.09 4.02
C SER A 114 3.53 20.16 5.39
N GLU A 115 2.22 20.41 5.42
CA GLU A 115 1.44 20.50 6.66
C GLU A 115 1.24 19.13 7.30
N GLN A 116 0.88 18.11 6.50
CA GLN A 116 0.50 16.80 7.03
C GLN A 116 1.67 15.84 7.21
N VAL A 117 2.74 15.99 6.42
CA VAL A 117 3.92 15.11 6.45
C VAL A 117 5.14 15.82 7.03
N GLY A 118 5.25 17.15 6.93
CA GLY A 118 6.44 17.91 7.30
C GLY A 118 6.92 17.69 8.74
N ALA A 119 6.00 17.70 9.71
CA ALA A 119 6.33 17.51 11.12
C ALA A 119 6.90 16.12 11.45
N THR A 120 6.74 15.15 10.55
CA THR A 120 7.20 13.76 10.75
C THR A 120 8.65 13.54 10.31
N GLY A 121 9.26 14.49 9.60
CA GLY A 121 10.59 14.33 8.99
C GLY A 121 10.60 13.42 7.75
N LEU A 122 9.45 13.00 7.22
CA LEU A 122 9.35 12.12 6.05
C LEU A 122 9.43 12.84 4.70
N LEU A 123 9.55 14.17 4.65
CA LEU A 123 9.51 14.92 3.39
C LEU A 123 10.58 14.46 2.40
N ASP A 124 11.82 14.21 2.86
CA ASP A 124 12.90 13.73 2.01
C ASP A 124 12.63 12.32 1.44
N ALA A 125 11.85 11.52 2.18
CA ALA A 125 11.39 10.20 1.79
C ALA A 125 10.08 10.21 0.98
N THR A 126 9.53 11.40 0.71
CA THR A 126 8.25 11.59 0.04
C THR A 126 8.46 12.04 -1.41
N ALA A 127 7.64 11.56 -2.33
CA ALA A 127 7.46 12.13 -3.67
C ALA A 127 6.01 12.60 -3.82
N VAL A 128 5.83 13.79 -4.37
CA VAL A 128 4.52 14.42 -4.55
C VAL A 128 4.25 14.58 -6.03
N LEU A 129 3.46 13.68 -6.59
CA LEU A 129 3.22 13.61 -8.03
C LEU A 129 1.91 14.33 -8.38
N THR A 130 1.96 15.23 -9.36
CA THR A 130 0.80 15.99 -9.85
C THR A 130 0.77 16.02 -11.38
N GLY A 131 -0.39 16.40 -11.94
CA GLY A 131 -0.58 16.54 -13.37
C GLY A 131 -0.52 15.23 -14.16
N GLY A 132 -0.47 15.35 -15.48
CA GLY A 132 -0.31 14.20 -16.37
C GLY A 132 -1.55 13.31 -16.41
N GLY A 133 -2.72 13.86 -16.76
CA GLY A 133 -3.99 13.10 -16.76
C GLY A 133 -3.93 11.71 -17.39
N GLU A 134 -3.22 11.52 -18.51
CA GLU A 134 -2.99 10.18 -19.10
C GLU A 134 -2.14 9.27 -18.20
N ALA A 135 -1.09 9.81 -17.58
CA ALA A 135 -0.24 9.10 -16.65
C ALA A 135 -1.00 8.71 -15.36
N VAL A 136 -1.82 9.62 -14.82
CA VAL A 136 -2.70 9.34 -13.66
C VAL A 136 -3.68 8.23 -14.02
N ALA A 137 -4.36 8.32 -15.17
CA ALA A 137 -5.29 7.30 -15.62
C ALA A 137 -4.61 5.95 -15.86
N ALA A 138 -3.40 5.94 -16.43
CA ALA A 138 -2.62 4.72 -16.65
C ALA A 138 -2.22 4.06 -15.34
N VAL A 139 -1.73 4.83 -14.35
CA VAL A 139 -1.36 4.30 -13.04
C VAL A 139 -2.57 3.79 -12.28
N THR A 140 -3.60 4.64 -12.11
CA THR A 140 -4.82 4.29 -11.37
C THR A 140 -5.54 3.11 -12.01
N GLY A 141 -5.65 3.05 -13.34
CA GLY A 141 -6.20 1.91 -14.07
C GLY A 141 -5.43 0.62 -13.84
N ALA A 142 -4.09 0.66 -13.90
CA ALA A 142 -3.25 -0.51 -13.73
C ALA A 142 -3.24 -1.08 -12.30
N ILE A 143 -3.42 -0.23 -11.29
CA ILE A 143 -3.55 -0.64 -9.88
C ILE A 143 -5.01 -0.92 -9.47
N GLY A 144 -5.96 -0.82 -10.40
CA GLY A 144 -7.39 -1.06 -10.13
C GLY A 144 -8.03 -0.01 -9.23
N TYR A 145 -7.52 1.22 -9.22
CA TYR A 145 -8.07 2.37 -8.49
C TYR A 145 -9.04 3.13 -9.40
N ARG A 146 -10.32 3.13 -9.02
CA ARG A 146 -11.40 3.78 -9.77
C ARG A 146 -11.97 4.93 -8.96
N TYR A 147 -12.06 6.09 -9.60
CA TYR A 147 -12.54 7.33 -9.01
C TYR A 147 -13.44 8.08 -10.01
N ARG A 148 -14.14 9.11 -9.53
CA ARG A 148 -15.06 9.93 -10.32
C ARG A 148 -14.90 11.40 -9.96
N HIS A 149 -14.86 12.26 -10.96
CA HIS A 149 -14.90 13.70 -10.77
C HIS A 149 -16.33 14.14 -10.47
N ASP A 150 -16.50 14.97 -9.45
CA ASP A 150 -17.77 15.62 -9.11
C ASP A 150 -17.76 17.06 -9.68
N PRO A 151 -18.53 17.33 -10.74
CA PRO A 151 -18.54 18.64 -11.38
C PRO A 151 -19.14 19.76 -10.51
N GLU A 152 -19.95 19.43 -9.49
CA GLU A 152 -20.52 20.45 -8.60
C GLU A 152 -19.48 20.99 -7.61
N THR A 153 -18.67 20.09 -7.04
CA THR A 153 -17.67 20.44 -6.02
C THR A 153 -16.27 20.63 -6.59
N GLY A 154 -16.03 20.23 -7.85
CA GLY A 154 -14.70 20.16 -8.46
C GLY A 154 -13.77 19.14 -7.81
N SER A 155 -14.28 18.32 -6.88
CA SER A 155 -13.53 17.33 -6.12
C SER A 155 -13.67 15.94 -6.73
N TYR A 156 -12.91 14.97 -6.23
CA TYR A 156 -12.98 13.58 -6.72
C TYR A 156 -13.57 12.65 -5.67
N ALA A 157 -14.63 11.92 -6.03
CA ALA A 157 -15.05 10.74 -5.27
C ALA A 157 -14.08 9.60 -5.54
N HIS A 158 -13.36 9.18 -4.52
CA HIS A 158 -12.34 8.15 -4.60
C HIS A 158 -12.37 7.25 -3.35
N PRO A 159 -11.91 5.99 -3.45
CA PRO A 159 -11.82 5.14 -2.27
C PRO A 159 -10.79 5.71 -1.30
N ALA A 160 -11.05 5.57 0.00
CA ALA A 160 -10.05 5.85 1.02
C ALA A 160 -9.11 4.63 1.13
N GLY A 161 -7.81 4.86 1.10
CA GLY A 161 -6.80 3.81 1.16
C GLY A 161 -5.65 4.00 0.18
N GLY A 162 -4.63 3.18 0.36
CA GLY A 162 -3.40 3.21 -0.43
C GLY A 162 -3.05 1.86 -1.02
N VAL A 163 -2.03 1.84 -1.85
CA VAL A 163 -1.41 0.60 -2.32
C VAL A 163 0.06 0.60 -1.95
N VAL A 164 0.55 -0.53 -1.45
CA VAL A 164 1.98 -0.76 -1.27
C VAL A 164 2.51 -1.39 -2.55
N LEU A 165 3.49 -0.72 -3.15
CA LEU A 165 4.17 -1.16 -4.35
C LEU A 165 5.52 -1.78 -4.01
N THR A 166 5.89 -2.81 -4.75
CA THR A 166 7.27 -3.31 -4.82
C THR A 166 8.16 -2.31 -5.58
N PRO A 167 9.50 -2.43 -5.46
CA PRO A 167 10.45 -1.62 -6.24
C PRO A 167 10.21 -1.59 -7.75
N ASP A 168 9.69 -2.67 -8.32
CA ASP A 168 9.39 -2.82 -9.74
C ASP A 168 7.94 -2.42 -10.10
N GLY A 169 7.19 -1.86 -9.15
CA GLY A 169 5.86 -1.28 -9.35
C GLY A 169 4.70 -2.26 -9.25
N ARG A 170 4.92 -3.53 -8.84
CA ARG A 170 3.82 -4.48 -8.59
C ARG A 170 3.04 -4.04 -7.37
N VAL A 171 1.73 -4.24 -7.38
CA VAL A 171 0.92 -4.07 -6.18
C VAL A 171 1.17 -5.27 -5.25
N ALA A 172 1.87 -5.04 -4.14
CA ALA A 172 2.09 -6.04 -3.11
C ALA A 172 0.87 -6.16 -2.20
N ARG A 173 0.32 -5.01 -1.78
CA ARG A 173 -0.83 -4.99 -0.86
C ARG A 173 -1.71 -3.76 -1.04
N VAL A 174 -3.01 -3.91 -0.81
CA VAL A 174 -3.93 -2.78 -0.62
C VAL A 174 -4.02 -2.48 0.87
N ILE A 175 -3.87 -1.23 1.25
CA ILE A 175 -3.99 -0.76 2.63
C ILE A 175 -5.28 0.03 2.76
N SER A 176 -6.22 -0.49 3.53
CA SER A 176 -7.41 0.25 3.90
C SER A 176 -7.07 1.33 4.94
N PRO A 177 -7.90 2.37 5.10
CA PRO A 177 -7.67 3.40 6.12
C PRO A 177 -7.59 2.84 7.53
N LEU A 178 -8.32 1.75 7.81
CA LEU A 178 -8.30 1.06 9.11
C LEU A 178 -7.02 0.26 9.34
N ALA A 179 -6.36 -0.18 8.27
CA ALA A 179 -5.08 -0.90 8.31
C ALA A 179 -3.87 0.05 8.20
N MET A 180 -4.06 1.36 8.33
CA MET A 180 -3.00 2.36 8.31
C MET A 180 -2.31 2.46 9.68
N THR A 181 -1.86 1.31 10.19
CA THR A 181 -1.17 1.19 11.48
C THR A 181 0.32 0.98 11.25
N PRO A 182 1.18 1.34 12.23
CA PRO A 182 2.63 1.16 12.09
C PRO A 182 3.04 -0.28 11.78
N ARG A 183 2.35 -1.25 12.41
CA ARG A 183 2.62 -2.67 12.25
C ARG A 183 2.22 -3.17 10.87
N ASP A 184 1.04 -2.81 10.40
CA ASP A 184 0.53 -3.29 9.11
C ASP A 184 1.32 -2.70 7.95
N LEU A 185 1.69 -1.41 8.03
CA LEU A 185 2.56 -0.76 7.05
C LEU A 185 3.95 -1.37 7.04
N ARG A 186 4.55 -1.62 8.22
CA ARG A 186 5.85 -2.32 8.31
C ARG A 186 5.77 -3.66 7.59
N LEU A 187 4.76 -4.48 7.91
CA LEU A 187 4.60 -5.81 7.34
C LEU A 187 4.45 -5.76 5.81
N ALA A 188 3.60 -4.86 5.31
CA ALA A 188 3.36 -4.70 3.89
C ALA A 188 4.59 -4.20 3.13
N LEU A 189 5.38 -3.28 3.71
CA LEU A 189 6.60 -2.77 3.10
C LEU A 189 7.73 -3.80 3.11
N VAL A 190 7.85 -4.62 4.16
CA VAL A 190 8.81 -5.73 4.22
C VAL A 190 8.48 -6.80 3.18
N GLU A 191 7.20 -7.15 3.04
CA GLU A 191 6.71 -8.06 2.00
C GLU A 191 7.01 -7.51 0.60
N ALA A 192 6.70 -6.24 0.35
CA ALA A 192 6.97 -5.57 -0.90
C ALA A 192 8.47 -5.41 -1.20
N GLY A 193 9.31 -5.41 -0.18
CA GLY A 193 10.77 -5.43 -0.28
C GLY A 193 11.36 -6.78 -0.62
N GLU A 194 10.55 -7.84 -0.71
CA GLU A 194 10.99 -9.22 -1.04
C GLU A 194 12.15 -9.69 -0.14
N GLY A 195 12.14 -9.27 1.14
CA GLY A 195 13.21 -9.61 2.09
C GLY A 195 14.50 -8.78 1.94
N ARG A 196 14.46 -7.64 1.23
CA ARG A 196 15.54 -6.63 1.25
C ARG A 196 15.35 -5.56 2.33
N VAL A 197 14.15 -5.47 2.90
CA VAL A 197 13.73 -4.46 3.88
C VAL A 197 13.26 -5.14 5.16
N GLY A 198 13.46 -4.50 6.33
CA GLY A 198 13.04 -4.99 7.64
C GLY A 198 13.93 -6.07 8.26
N SER A 199 13.61 -6.43 9.50
CA SER A 199 14.40 -7.35 10.33
C SER A 199 14.13 -8.83 10.02
N LEU A 200 15.02 -9.72 10.45
CA LEU A 200 14.82 -11.17 10.33
C LEU A 200 13.54 -11.64 11.06
N ALA A 201 13.19 -11.00 12.17
CA ALA A 201 11.98 -11.27 12.93
C ALA A 201 10.72 -10.89 12.13
N ASP A 202 10.75 -9.80 11.35
CA ASP A 202 9.62 -9.42 10.48
C ASP A 202 9.36 -10.46 9.39
N ARG A 203 10.43 -11.10 8.87
CA ARG A 203 10.33 -12.18 7.87
C ARG A 203 9.76 -13.46 8.49
N LEU A 204 10.14 -13.76 9.73
CA LEU A 204 9.55 -14.86 10.51
C LEU A 204 8.08 -14.57 10.87
N VAL A 205 7.75 -13.32 11.17
CA VAL A 205 6.36 -12.88 11.40
C VAL A 205 5.57 -12.98 10.11
N LEU A 206 6.08 -12.57 8.93
CA LEU A 206 5.42 -12.78 7.64
C LEU A 206 5.17 -14.27 7.36
N LEU A 207 6.13 -15.13 7.69
CA LEU A 207 5.98 -16.59 7.63
C LEU A 207 4.89 -17.11 8.60
N CYS A 208 4.72 -16.49 9.76
CA CYS A 208 3.65 -16.82 10.73
C CYS A 208 2.30 -16.12 10.45
N TYR A 209 2.29 -14.95 9.81
CA TYR A 209 1.12 -14.11 9.49
C TYR A 209 0.46 -14.48 8.15
N GLY A 210 0.88 -15.59 7.52
CA GLY A 210 0.01 -16.38 6.64
C GLY A 210 -1.17 -17.03 7.39
N PHE A 211 -1.71 -16.34 8.39
CA PHE A 211 -2.80 -16.71 9.27
C PHE A 211 -4.00 -15.83 8.91
N ASP A 212 -5.01 -16.42 8.27
CA ASP A 212 -6.32 -15.79 8.07
C ASP A 212 -7.17 -16.00 9.33
N PRO A 213 -7.41 -14.95 10.16
CA PRO A 213 -8.20 -15.06 11.37
C PRO A 213 -9.68 -15.38 11.12
N LYS A 214 -10.17 -15.33 9.86
CA LYS A 214 -11.55 -15.74 9.50
C LYS A 214 -11.66 -17.22 9.15
N GLN A 215 -10.57 -17.89 8.76
CA GLN A 215 -10.61 -19.29 8.30
C GLN A 215 -9.80 -20.26 9.18
N GLY A 216 -8.88 -19.79 10.02
CA GLY A 216 -8.15 -20.65 10.97
C GLY A 216 -7.24 -21.70 10.33
N VAL A 217 -6.87 -21.54 9.06
CA VAL A 217 -6.06 -22.53 8.32
C VAL A 217 -4.65 -21.99 8.07
N TYR A 218 -3.64 -22.71 8.56
CA TYR A 218 -2.23 -22.52 8.16
C TYR A 218 -2.05 -22.86 6.68
N THR A 219 -1.24 -22.10 5.94
CA THR A 219 -0.85 -22.48 4.58
C THR A 219 -0.25 -23.91 4.56
N PRO A 220 -0.47 -24.71 3.50
CA PRO A 220 -0.06 -26.13 3.47
C PRO A 220 1.43 -26.36 3.75
N LEU A 221 2.27 -25.38 3.41
CA LEU A 221 3.71 -25.40 3.68
C LEU A 221 4.02 -25.29 5.18
N ILE A 222 3.36 -24.38 5.89
CA ILE A 222 3.54 -24.20 7.34
C ILE A 222 3.06 -25.44 8.09
N ARG A 223 1.94 -26.03 7.67
CA ARG A 223 1.44 -27.28 8.24
C ARG A 223 2.45 -28.43 8.10
N ARG A 224 3.17 -28.52 6.98
CA ARG A 224 4.24 -29.51 6.77
C ARG A 224 5.45 -29.24 7.66
N ILE A 225 5.86 -27.98 7.79
CA ILE A 225 6.99 -27.58 8.64
C ILE A 225 6.68 -27.88 10.11
N LEU A 226 5.50 -27.49 10.61
CA LEU A 226 5.05 -27.77 11.97
C LEU A 226 4.91 -29.28 12.21
N ALA A 227 4.36 -30.04 11.26
CA ALA A 227 4.27 -31.49 11.38
C ALA A 227 5.65 -32.16 11.44
N ALA A 228 6.61 -31.71 10.62
CA ALA A 228 7.98 -32.21 10.63
C ALA A 228 8.70 -31.86 11.95
N ALA A 229 8.55 -30.63 12.45
CA ALA A 229 9.12 -30.19 13.72
C ALA A 229 8.51 -30.94 14.92
N GLY A 230 7.19 -31.17 14.89
CA GLY A 230 6.49 -31.99 15.87
C GLY A 230 6.98 -33.44 15.86
N ALA A 231 7.08 -34.06 14.67
CA ALA A 231 7.60 -35.41 14.53
C ALA A 231 9.05 -35.54 15.02
N ALA A 232 9.90 -34.57 14.71
CA ALA A 232 11.29 -34.54 15.18
C ALA A 232 11.37 -34.44 16.70
N THR A 233 10.53 -33.62 17.33
CA THR A 233 10.45 -33.49 18.79
C THR A 233 10.04 -34.81 19.44
N VAL A 234 8.98 -35.45 18.93
CA VAL A 234 8.50 -36.75 19.45
C VAL A 234 9.56 -37.83 19.29
N ALA A 235 10.24 -37.89 18.13
CA ALA A 235 11.33 -38.82 17.90
C ALA A 235 12.50 -38.58 18.86
N GLY A 236 12.86 -37.32 19.10
CA GLY A 236 13.90 -36.94 20.06
C GLY A 236 13.56 -37.39 21.49
N ILE A 237 12.32 -37.18 21.92
CA ILE A 237 11.83 -37.64 23.23
C ILE A 237 11.86 -39.17 23.30
N ALA A 238 11.39 -39.88 22.27
CA ALA A 238 11.38 -41.34 22.23
C ALA A 238 12.81 -41.93 22.30
N VAL A 239 13.76 -41.34 21.57
CA VAL A 239 15.18 -41.73 21.62
C VAL A 239 15.75 -41.47 23.01
N LEU A 240 15.47 -40.30 23.60
CA LEU A 240 15.93 -39.97 24.95
C LEU A 240 15.41 -40.97 25.99
N VAL A 241 14.11 -41.28 25.95
CA VAL A 241 13.47 -42.27 26.83
C VAL A 241 14.10 -43.65 26.64
N LEU A 242 14.32 -44.09 25.41
CA LEU A 242 14.97 -45.37 25.11
C LEU A 242 16.40 -45.43 25.65
N VAL A 243 17.19 -44.36 25.48
CA VAL A 243 18.56 -44.28 25.97
C VAL A 243 18.59 -44.33 27.50
N LEU A 244 17.72 -43.57 28.18
CA LEU A 244 17.62 -43.57 29.64
C LEU A 244 17.17 -44.94 30.17
N HIS A 245 16.23 -45.60 29.49
CA HIS A 245 15.74 -46.91 29.91
C HIS A 245 16.78 -48.03 29.71
N ARG A 246 17.58 -47.98 28.62
CA ARG A 246 18.68 -48.93 28.41
C ARG A 246 19.83 -48.72 29.41
N ARG A 247 20.11 -47.48 29.79
CA ARG A 247 21.12 -47.17 30.82
C ARG A 247 20.73 -47.64 32.22
N THR A 248 19.44 -47.54 32.59
CA THR A 248 18.95 -48.04 33.88
C THR A 248 18.97 -49.57 33.94
N ARG A 249 18.65 -50.28 32.85
CA ARG A 249 18.75 -51.75 32.80
C ARG A 249 20.18 -52.29 32.76
N ALA A 250 21.15 -51.51 32.31
CA ALA A 250 22.57 -51.89 32.30
C ALA A 250 23.29 -51.59 33.62
N ALA A 251 22.65 -50.83 34.53
CA ALA A 251 23.20 -50.42 35.82
C ALA A 251 22.56 -51.16 37.01
N GLY A 252 21.67 -52.12 36.76
CA GLY A 252 21.00 -52.97 37.76
C GLY A 252 21.29 -54.44 37.55
#